data_AF-A0A0A2JQS6-F1
#
_entry.id   AF-A0A0A2JQS6-F1
#
_cell.length_a   1.000
_cell.length_b   1.000
_cell.length_c   1.000
_cell.angle_alpha   90.00
_cell.angle_beta   90.00
_cell.angle_gamma   90.00
#
_symmetry.space_group_name_H-M   'P 1'
#
loop_
_entity.id
_entity.type
_entity.pdbx_description
1 polymer ?
#
loop_
_entity_poly.entity_id
_entity_poly.type
_entity_poly.pdbx_seq_one_letter_code
_entity_poly.pdbx_strand_id
1 'polypeptide(L)'
;MLPQHSIPPKEGRFAPSHPRPSVKTRRKRMLLRITRLTFAVVAGWLVISFLLGSPASDANNLRSTSSLVTDKNLQFQPTDIRTVELPAHDSTSQGTPDEKPIVKNPIGLQENIDSATRKDQESLKPLENNVENTKKNTNSKNLESEFFGDALDSLLSTISNDLYLRELIQPVIGTGEEKLHELALRTRAYKKLFEAWENVHLVSNDDHTYVRDDIFPQIRDRFSGSTFPEALHKYEAYRHFITEFSALLFPWTSPYFADHMSLHVSTRHGGRGIVTTAGNNHAPFLLAAIPSFRLLGCDLPVEVMYLGENDLSEDFRKKLDALPGVTTRDLSAMVSDEGWRLNGWAGKPFSILLSSFREVVFIDADSLFFVNPELLFDDPDYVRTGALFFRDRNILPESKKEWLQKILPKPISQSVQQSRMWTGESGHVQESGVVVVDKWKHFVALLLVCRMNGPDRNKNGVDTVGTYDMVYGDKETFWIGWELAGDTSYAFHQGGSGVMGVVQTPDNLNSTDEGLASTVGTETEPVPTKKVRKMAPGHESDLTICAPQLLHLDRDKRPLWFNDWLYENKYAGSKRVLGNFEMFMEEPGESLDRAPWQLEESNLCCLSNSVAKDFTKQEAEWLGVLIDMARTVES
;
A
#
# COMPACT_ATOMS: atom_id res chain seq x y z
N MET A 1 19.24 31.47 18.30
CA MET A 1 19.75 30.20 17.74
C MET A 1 19.28 29.08 18.65
N LEU A 2 18.36 28.24 18.20
CA LEU A 2 17.98 27.01 18.90
C LEU A 2 18.97 25.90 18.48
N PRO A 3 19.30 24.95 19.37
CA PRO A 3 20.16 23.82 19.00
C PRO A 3 19.47 22.96 17.94
N GLN A 4 20.24 22.54 16.93
CA GLN A 4 19.78 21.55 15.95
C GLN A 4 19.66 20.20 16.65
N HIS A 5 18.46 19.88 17.14
CA HIS A 5 18.11 18.50 17.42
C HIS A 5 18.19 17.73 16.11
N SER A 6 18.96 16.64 16.10
CA SER A 6 19.17 15.76 14.96
C SER A 6 17.91 14.97 14.67
N ILE A 7 17.00 15.58 13.90
CA ILE A 7 15.84 14.89 13.32
C ILE A 7 16.38 13.63 12.62
N PRO A 8 15.87 12.42 12.95
CA PRO A 8 16.34 11.19 12.31
C PRO A 8 16.17 11.30 10.78
N PRO A 9 17.06 10.70 9.98
CA PRO A 9 17.02 10.87 8.53
C PRO A 9 15.68 10.38 7.97
N LYS A 10 15.05 11.21 7.13
CA LYS A 10 13.73 11.04 6.47
C LYS A 10 13.52 9.74 5.64
N GLU A 11 14.40 8.75 5.75
CA GLU A 11 14.33 7.47 5.03
C GLU A 11 14.91 6.27 5.83
N GLY A 12 15.21 6.40 7.13
CA GLY A 12 15.61 5.26 7.99
C GLY A 12 16.88 4.48 7.58
N ARG A 13 17.75 5.05 6.73
CA ARG A 13 18.89 4.33 6.15
C ARG A 13 20.09 4.24 7.07
N PHE A 14 20.59 3.03 7.29
CA PHE A 14 22.02 2.82 7.55
C PHE A 14 22.83 3.26 6.32
N ALA A 15 23.96 3.93 6.54
CA ALA A 15 24.86 4.31 5.45
C ALA A 15 25.45 3.05 4.78
N PRO A 16 25.49 2.95 3.45
CA PRO A 16 26.10 1.81 2.78
C PRO A 16 27.61 1.78 3.06
N SER A 17 28.14 0.62 3.42
CA SER A 17 29.54 0.39 3.83
C SER A 17 30.59 0.63 2.74
N HIS A 18 30.19 1.00 1.52
CA HIS A 18 31.09 1.34 0.42
C HIS A 18 30.62 2.59 -0.36
N PRO A 19 31.55 3.47 -0.78
CA PRO A 19 31.21 4.69 -1.52
C PRO A 19 30.61 4.34 -2.89
N ARG A 20 29.41 4.86 -3.17
CA ARG A 20 28.74 4.70 -4.46
C ARG A 20 29.60 5.30 -5.58
N PRO A 21 29.96 4.55 -6.65
CA PRO A 21 30.61 5.15 -7.81
C PRO A 21 29.65 6.11 -8.50
N SER A 22 30.09 7.34 -8.75
CA SER A 22 29.25 8.37 -9.37
C SER A 22 28.69 7.94 -10.74
N VAL A 23 27.58 8.55 -11.16
CA VAL A 23 26.93 8.28 -12.46
C VAL A 23 27.90 8.44 -13.64
N LYS A 24 28.90 9.34 -13.50
CA LYS A 24 29.99 9.54 -14.48
C LYS A 24 30.89 8.29 -14.64
N THR A 25 31.16 7.54 -13.57
CA THR A 25 31.96 6.30 -13.63
C THR A 25 31.19 5.14 -14.26
N ARG A 26 29.86 5.07 -14.06
CA ARG A 26 29.01 4.03 -14.69
C ARG A 26 28.91 4.22 -16.21
N ARG A 27 28.69 5.47 -16.69
CA ARG A 27 28.77 5.81 -18.13
C ARG A 27 30.13 5.47 -18.74
N LYS A 28 31.25 5.80 -18.08
CA LYS A 28 32.60 5.43 -18.58
C LYS A 28 32.79 3.91 -18.71
N ARG A 29 32.36 3.09 -17.73
CA ARG A 29 32.46 1.61 -17.83
C ARG A 29 31.58 1.02 -18.93
N MET A 30 30.39 1.59 -19.16
CA MET A 30 29.49 1.16 -20.24
C MET A 30 30.07 1.50 -21.62
N LEU A 31 30.56 2.74 -21.80
CA LEU A 31 31.21 3.18 -23.03
C LEU A 31 32.46 2.33 -23.34
N LEU A 32 33.25 1.96 -22.32
CA LEU A 32 34.42 1.09 -22.47
C LEU A 32 34.07 -0.36 -22.83
N ARG A 33 32.88 -0.86 -22.43
CA ARG A 33 32.38 -2.17 -22.87
C ARG A 33 31.90 -2.13 -24.31
N ILE A 34 31.18 -1.07 -24.70
CA ILE A 34 30.72 -0.86 -26.09
C ILE A 34 31.91 -0.74 -27.04
N THR A 35 32.93 0.07 -26.71
CA THR A 35 34.14 0.18 -27.57
C THR A 35 34.95 -1.11 -27.63
N ARG A 36 35.03 -1.91 -26.55
CA ARG A 36 35.66 -3.24 -26.62
C ARG A 36 34.89 -4.20 -27.51
N LEU A 37 33.55 -4.15 -27.49
CA LEU A 37 32.71 -4.99 -28.34
C LEU A 37 32.82 -4.58 -29.82
N THR A 38 32.81 -3.28 -30.14
CA THR A 38 33.01 -2.82 -31.53
C THR A 38 34.41 -3.11 -32.04
N PHE A 39 35.47 -2.96 -31.23
CA PHE A 39 36.82 -3.39 -31.62
C PHE A 39 36.91 -4.90 -31.87
N ALA A 40 36.25 -5.74 -31.05
CA ALA A 40 36.23 -7.19 -31.27
C ALA A 40 35.50 -7.57 -32.57
N VAL A 41 34.36 -6.93 -32.87
CA VAL A 41 33.62 -7.15 -34.12
C VAL A 41 34.41 -6.68 -35.34
N VAL A 42 35.04 -5.50 -35.29
CA VAL A 42 35.87 -4.98 -36.39
C VAL A 42 37.12 -5.83 -36.60
N ALA A 43 37.78 -6.30 -35.53
CA ALA A 43 38.91 -7.21 -35.63
C ALA A 43 38.50 -8.57 -36.25
N GLY A 44 37.36 -9.13 -35.83
CA GLY A 44 36.82 -10.36 -36.43
C GLY A 44 36.49 -10.17 -37.92
N TRP A 45 35.89 -9.03 -38.28
CA TRP A 45 35.55 -8.71 -39.68
C TRP A 45 36.80 -8.53 -40.53
N LEU A 46 37.84 -7.85 -40.03
CA LEU A 46 39.14 -7.72 -40.71
C LEU A 46 39.83 -9.07 -40.91
N VAL A 47 39.80 -9.97 -39.92
CA VAL A 47 40.35 -11.34 -40.08
C VAL A 47 39.59 -12.12 -41.15
N ILE A 48 38.25 -12.03 -41.18
CA ILE A 48 37.43 -12.69 -42.20
C ILE A 48 37.71 -12.09 -43.60
N SER A 49 37.82 -10.76 -43.72
CA SER A 49 38.17 -10.09 -44.98
C SER A 49 39.59 -10.39 -45.46
N PHE A 50 40.53 -10.67 -44.56
CA PHE A 50 41.90 -11.05 -44.91
C PHE A 50 42.03 -12.53 -45.32
N LEU A 51 41.16 -13.39 -44.79
CA LEU A 51 41.06 -14.81 -45.19
C LEU A 51 40.29 -15.01 -46.50
N LEU A 52 39.40 -14.09 -46.87
CA LEU A 52 38.62 -14.11 -48.11
C LEU A 52 39.23 -13.15 -49.16
N GLY A 53 40.51 -13.37 -49.48
CA GLY A 53 41.22 -12.62 -50.52
C GLY A 53 40.60 -12.81 -51.92
N SER A 54 40.22 -11.71 -52.55
CA SER A 54 39.53 -11.66 -53.85
C SER A 54 40.40 -12.08 -55.05
N PRO A 55 39.79 -12.59 -56.13
CA PRO A 55 40.26 -12.34 -57.49
C PRO A 55 39.66 -11.04 -58.05
N ALA A 56 40.42 -10.34 -58.90
CA ALA A 56 40.02 -9.06 -59.49
C ALA A 56 39.65 -9.18 -60.98
N SER A 57 38.68 -8.37 -61.45
CA SER A 57 38.63 -7.87 -62.83
C SER A 57 37.58 -6.74 -63.03
N ASP A 58 38.07 -5.56 -63.38
CA ASP A 58 37.55 -4.60 -64.37
C ASP A 58 36.08 -4.12 -64.39
N ALA A 59 35.93 -2.88 -63.88
CA ALA A 59 35.62 -1.66 -64.64
C ALA A 59 34.32 -1.47 -65.47
N ASN A 60 33.67 -0.33 -65.17
CA ASN A 60 32.97 0.65 -66.02
C ASN A 60 31.43 0.80 -65.98
N ASN A 61 31.07 2.08 -66.08
CA ASN A 61 29.81 2.70 -66.54
C ASN A 61 28.61 2.93 -65.60
N LEU A 62 28.59 4.19 -65.11
CA LEU A 62 27.62 5.24 -65.46
C LEU A 62 26.13 5.16 -65.04
N ARG A 63 25.74 6.22 -64.31
CA ARG A 63 24.59 7.12 -64.52
C ARG A 63 23.13 6.58 -64.45
N SER A 64 22.49 7.05 -63.38
CA SER A 64 21.32 7.96 -63.38
C SER A 64 19.87 7.44 -63.56
N THR A 65 18.99 8.20 -62.89
CA THR A 65 17.57 8.47 -63.18
C THR A 65 16.50 7.40 -62.93
N SER A 66 15.67 7.74 -61.93
CA SER A 66 14.19 7.85 -61.96
C SER A 66 13.27 6.62 -61.92
N SER A 67 12.24 6.80 -61.09
CA SER A 67 10.81 6.49 -61.31
C SER A 67 10.28 5.05 -61.24
N LEU A 68 9.48 4.86 -60.17
CA LEU A 68 8.06 4.42 -60.19
C LEU A 68 7.70 2.94 -60.49
N VAL A 69 6.89 2.43 -59.54
CA VAL A 69 5.58 1.75 -59.75
C VAL A 69 5.50 0.20 -59.72
N THR A 70 5.02 -0.25 -58.55
CA THR A 70 4.01 -1.30 -58.26
C THR A 70 4.30 -2.81 -58.35
N ASP A 71 3.91 -3.45 -57.24
CA ASP A 71 2.99 -4.60 -57.13
C ASP A 71 3.49 -6.06 -56.99
N LYS A 72 2.86 -6.69 -55.98
CA LYS A 72 2.46 -8.11 -55.83
C LYS A 72 3.46 -9.15 -55.27
N ASN A 73 3.11 -9.58 -54.05
CA ASN A 73 2.87 -10.97 -53.64
C ASN A 73 3.89 -12.06 -54.00
N LEU A 74 4.73 -12.43 -53.03
CA LEU A 74 5.05 -13.83 -52.70
C LEU A 74 4.81 -13.99 -51.19
N GLN A 75 3.81 -14.74 -50.72
CA GLN A 75 3.85 -16.19 -50.52
C GLN A 75 5.12 -16.68 -49.78
N PHE A 76 4.99 -16.86 -48.47
CA PHE A 76 5.81 -17.80 -47.70
C PHE A 76 5.03 -19.10 -47.51
N GLN A 77 5.66 -20.23 -47.83
CA GLN A 77 5.17 -21.56 -47.48
C GLN A 77 5.44 -21.84 -45.99
N PRO A 78 4.53 -22.49 -45.25
CA PRO A 78 4.82 -23.06 -43.95
C PRO A 78 5.61 -24.37 -44.10
N THR A 79 6.62 -24.60 -43.26
CA THR A 79 7.35 -25.87 -43.17
C THR A 79 6.72 -26.80 -42.12
N ASP A 80 6.88 -28.10 -42.35
CA ASP A 80 5.98 -29.14 -41.83
C ASP A 80 6.02 -29.44 -40.32
N ILE A 81 4.85 -29.86 -39.84
CA ILE A 81 4.57 -30.48 -38.55
C ILE A 81 5.02 -31.95 -38.59
N ARG A 82 5.55 -32.47 -37.47
CA ARG A 82 5.57 -33.91 -37.19
C ARG A 82 4.76 -34.23 -35.94
N THR A 83 3.55 -34.71 -36.17
CA THR A 83 2.69 -35.37 -35.19
C THR A 83 3.24 -36.76 -34.85
N VAL A 84 3.00 -37.22 -33.62
CA VAL A 84 3.15 -38.61 -33.20
C VAL A 84 1.77 -39.09 -32.77
N GLU A 85 1.18 -40.01 -33.52
CA GLU A 85 -0.12 -40.60 -33.22
C GLU A 85 -0.01 -41.92 -32.43
N LEU A 86 -1.05 -42.18 -31.65
CA LEU A 86 -1.30 -43.45 -30.95
C LEU A 86 -1.82 -44.51 -31.94
N PRO A 87 -1.54 -45.80 -31.71
CA PRO A 87 -2.30 -46.90 -32.30
C PRO A 87 -3.42 -47.39 -31.36
N ALA A 88 -4.56 -47.78 -31.92
CA ALA A 88 -5.69 -48.43 -31.24
C ALA A 88 -5.89 -49.87 -31.77
N HIS A 89 -6.50 -50.76 -30.95
CA HIS A 89 -7.65 -51.61 -31.34
C HIS A 89 -8.11 -52.60 -30.24
N ASP A 90 -9.41 -52.49 -29.90
CA ASP A 90 -10.45 -53.52 -29.74
C ASP A 90 -10.26 -54.92 -29.05
N SER A 91 -11.07 -55.10 -27.99
CA SER A 91 -12.20 -56.07 -27.89
C SER A 91 -12.16 -57.37 -27.02
N THR A 92 -13.31 -57.61 -26.37
CA THR A 92 -13.92 -58.87 -25.84
C THR A 92 -13.59 -59.52 -24.46
N SER A 93 -14.40 -59.14 -23.46
CA SER A 93 -15.31 -59.99 -22.62
C SER A 93 -14.85 -60.93 -21.47
N GLN A 94 -15.77 -61.05 -20.48
CA GLN A 94 -15.88 -61.95 -19.30
C GLN A 94 -15.11 -61.50 -18.02
N GLY A 95 -15.72 -61.43 -16.81
CA GLY A 95 -17.11 -61.66 -16.40
C GLY A 95 -17.43 -61.17 -14.96
N THR A 96 -18.70 -61.18 -14.58
CA THR A 96 -19.32 -60.85 -13.26
C THR A 96 -19.00 -61.90 -12.16
N PRO A 97 -19.31 -61.72 -10.84
CA PRO A 97 -20.47 -60.99 -10.25
C PRO A 97 -20.34 -60.26 -8.89
N ASP A 98 -21.43 -59.54 -8.53
CA ASP A 98 -22.06 -59.25 -7.22
C ASP A 98 -21.20 -58.92 -5.96
N GLU A 99 -21.55 -57.98 -5.06
CA GLU A 99 -22.83 -57.88 -4.33
C GLU A 99 -23.09 -56.47 -3.67
N LYS A 100 -24.10 -56.36 -2.80
CA LYS A 100 -24.81 -55.11 -2.35
C LYS A 100 -24.28 -54.46 -1.06
N PRO A 101 -24.61 -53.17 -0.80
CA PRO A 101 -24.31 -52.49 0.48
C PRO A 101 -25.32 -52.82 1.59
N ILE A 102 -24.88 -52.79 2.86
CA ILE A 102 -25.72 -52.97 4.06
C ILE A 102 -25.51 -51.84 5.07
N VAL A 103 -26.62 -51.23 5.49
CA VAL A 103 -26.74 -50.27 6.60
C VAL A 103 -26.82 -51.00 7.94
N LYS A 104 -26.26 -50.44 9.03
CA LYS A 104 -26.80 -50.62 10.39
C LYS A 104 -26.29 -49.60 11.43
N ASN A 105 -27.23 -48.96 12.12
CA ASN A 105 -27.03 -48.25 13.39
C ASN A 105 -26.80 -49.24 14.54
N PRO A 106 -26.37 -48.75 15.72
CA PRO A 106 -26.73 -49.34 17.01
C PRO A 106 -27.67 -48.46 17.84
N ILE A 107 -28.60 -49.14 18.51
CA ILE A 107 -29.37 -48.72 19.69
C ILE A 107 -28.94 -49.72 20.78
N GLY A 108 -28.75 -49.39 22.06
CA GLY A 108 -28.99 -48.13 22.78
C GLY A 108 -29.57 -48.47 24.17
N LEU A 109 -29.31 -47.67 25.21
CA LEU A 109 -29.73 -47.98 26.58
C LEU A 109 -30.30 -46.76 27.32
N GLN A 110 -31.27 -47.02 28.19
CA GLN A 110 -32.17 -46.06 28.83
C GLN A 110 -32.17 -46.31 30.34
N GLU A 111 -32.18 -45.25 31.18
CA GLU A 111 -32.98 -45.17 32.42
C GLU A 111 -32.85 -43.79 33.14
N ASN A 112 -33.98 -43.09 33.26
CA ASN A 112 -34.56 -42.30 34.38
C ASN A 112 -33.62 -41.48 35.33
N ILE A 113 -33.97 -40.26 35.78
CA ILE A 113 -35.10 -39.92 36.69
C ILE A 113 -35.50 -38.41 36.62
N ASP A 114 -36.81 -38.18 36.60
CA ASP A 114 -37.67 -37.08 37.13
C ASP A 114 -37.28 -35.57 37.22
N SER A 115 -38.13 -34.79 36.52
CA SER A 115 -38.93 -33.65 37.03
C SER A 115 -38.33 -32.23 37.23
N ALA A 116 -38.82 -31.28 36.41
CA ALA A 116 -39.47 -30.04 36.84
C ALA A 116 -40.30 -29.47 35.67
N THR A 117 -41.39 -28.72 35.91
CA THR A 117 -42.37 -28.32 34.89
C THR A 117 -42.80 -26.85 35.02
N ARG A 118 -43.35 -26.27 33.94
CA ARG A 118 -43.96 -24.92 33.78
C ARG A 118 -42.93 -23.79 33.61
N LYS A 119 -43.15 -22.76 32.78
CA LYS A 119 -44.28 -22.33 31.90
C LYS A 119 -43.65 -21.49 30.75
N ASP A 120 -44.25 -21.17 29.60
CA ASP A 120 -45.62 -21.29 29.05
C ASP A 120 -45.56 -21.77 27.57
N GLN A 121 -46.61 -21.54 26.77
CA GLN A 121 -46.60 -21.55 25.30
C GLN A 121 -47.34 -20.31 24.78
N GLU A 122 -46.92 -19.71 23.66
CA GLU A 122 -47.90 -19.18 22.71
C GLU A 122 -47.41 -19.15 21.24
N SER A 123 -48.32 -19.51 20.33
CA SER A 123 -48.30 -19.34 18.87
C SER A 123 -47.04 -19.78 18.07
N LEU A 124 -47.19 -20.86 17.29
CA LEU A 124 -47.31 -20.82 15.81
C LEU A 124 -47.32 -22.25 15.23
N LYS A 125 -48.31 -22.55 14.40
CA LYS A 125 -48.30 -23.72 13.48
C LYS A 125 -48.69 -23.26 12.07
N PRO A 126 -48.19 -23.93 11.02
CA PRO A 126 -48.08 -23.34 9.70
C PRO A 126 -49.31 -23.59 8.82
N LEU A 127 -49.46 -22.75 7.79
CA LEU A 127 -50.22 -23.10 6.60
C LEU A 127 -49.31 -22.91 5.37
N GLU A 128 -49.12 -23.98 4.61
CA GLU A 128 -48.51 -23.91 3.28
C GLU A 128 -49.39 -23.08 2.35
N ASN A 129 -48.77 -22.33 1.43
CA ASN A 129 -49.43 -21.98 0.18
C ASN A 129 -48.39 -21.80 -0.94
N ASN A 130 -48.70 -22.42 -2.07
CA ASN A 130 -47.88 -22.40 -3.27
C ASN A 130 -47.69 -20.98 -3.80
N VAL A 131 -46.48 -20.66 -4.27
CA VAL A 131 -46.26 -19.58 -5.24
C VAL A 131 -45.52 -20.18 -6.44
N GLU A 132 -46.11 -20.05 -7.61
CA GLU A 132 -45.62 -20.61 -8.86
C GLU A 132 -44.30 -19.98 -9.30
N ASN A 133 -43.36 -20.82 -9.75
CA ASN A 133 -42.14 -20.38 -10.40
C ASN A 133 -42.45 -19.81 -11.80
N THR A 134 -42.75 -18.51 -11.87
CA THR A 134 -43.08 -17.83 -13.14
C THR A 134 -42.21 -16.59 -13.37
N LYS A 135 -41.25 -16.72 -14.30
CA LYS A 135 -40.57 -15.64 -15.05
C LYS A 135 -40.02 -14.43 -14.24
N LYS A 136 -38.79 -14.55 -13.71
CA LYS A 136 -37.96 -13.38 -13.33
C LYS A 136 -36.93 -12.92 -14.40
N ASN A 137 -36.59 -13.77 -15.38
CA ASN A 137 -35.52 -13.50 -16.35
C ASN A 137 -35.81 -12.41 -17.40
N THR A 138 -37.06 -12.01 -17.62
CA THR A 138 -37.39 -10.95 -18.60
C THR A 138 -37.24 -9.52 -18.05
N ASN A 139 -37.26 -9.32 -16.72
CA ASN A 139 -37.04 -7.99 -16.15
C ASN A 139 -35.55 -7.63 -16.02
N SER A 140 -34.67 -8.59 -15.65
CA SER A 140 -33.24 -8.29 -15.45
C SER A 140 -32.57 -7.76 -16.72
N LYS A 141 -32.79 -8.44 -17.86
CA LYS A 141 -32.18 -8.04 -19.14
C LYS A 141 -32.65 -6.68 -19.66
N ASN A 142 -33.91 -6.32 -19.42
CA ASN A 142 -34.41 -5.00 -19.78
C ASN A 142 -33.80 -3.93 -18.87
N LEU A 143 -33.71 -4.20 -17.56
CA LEU A 143 -33.14 -3.27 -16.57
C LEU A 143 -31.63 -3.04 -16.80
N GLU A 144 -30.86 -4.09 -17.11
CA GLU A 144 -29.45 -4.00 -17.51
C GLU A 144 -29.28 -3.19 -18.80
N SER A 145 -30.16 -3.38 -19.79
CA SER A 145 -30.15 -2.64 -21.05
C SER A 145 -30.55 -1.16 -20.89
N GLU A 146 -31.44 -0.83 -19.96
CA GLU A 146 -31.80 0.54 -19.59
C GLU A 146 -30.63 1.22 -18.87
N PHE A 147 -30.07 0.56 -17.84
CA PHE A 147 -28.94 1.08 -17.07
C PHE A 147 -27.70 1.36 -17.94
N PHE A 148 -27.32 0.42 -18.82
CA PHE A 148 -26.27 0.65 -19.81
C PHE A 148 -26.58 1.82 -20.73
N GLY A 149 -27.84 1.94 -21.16
CA GLY A 149 -28.30 3.01 -22.03
C GLY A 149 -28.11 4.39 -21.43
N ASP A 150 -28.55 4.57 -20.18
CA ASP A 150 -28.44 5.83 -19.44
C ASP A 150 -26.97 6.17 -19.12
N ALA A 151 -26.16 5.16 -18.75
CA ALA A 151 -24.72 5.32 -18.54
C ALA A 151 -24.00 5.78 -19.82
N LEU A 152 -24.33 5.17 -20.96
CA LEU A 152 -23.75 5.51 -22.26
C LEU A 152 -24.15 6.92 -22.69
N ASP A 153 -25.43 7.30 -22.59
CA ASP A 153 -25.88 8.64 -22.95
C ASP A 153 -25.23 9.73 -22.06
N SER A 154 -25.04 9.43 -20.76
CA SER A 154 -24.28 10.28 -19.83
C SER A 154 -22.82 10.48 -20.26
N LEU A 155 -22.12 9.38 -20.60
CA LEU A 155 -20.75 9.41 -21.12
C LEU A 155 -20.67 10.24 -22.42
N LEU A 156 -21.57 10.01 -23.37
CA LEU A 156 -21.61 10.72 -24.65
C LEU A 156 -21.93 12.21 -24.50
N SER A 157 -22.66 12.61 -23.45
CA SER A 157 -22.91 14.02 -23.14
C SER A 157 -21.64 14.73 -22.67
N THR A 158 -20.76 14.04 -21.93
CA THR A 158 -19.59 14.59 -21.24
C THR A 158 -18.53 15.13 -22.20
N ILE A 159 -18.35 14.50 -23.38
CA ILE A 159 -17.35 14.92 -24.38
C ILE A 159 -17.71 16.23 -25.09
N SER A 160 -18.92 16.77 -24.88
CA SER A 160 -19.39 17.99 -25.56
C SER A 160 -18.62 19.27 -25.18
N ASN A 161 -17.74 19.21 -24.16
CA ASN A 161 -16.89 20.31 -23.70
C ASN A 161 -15.41 20.10 -24.08
N ASP A 162 -15.14 20.01 -25.38
CA ASP A 162 -13.83 19.71 -25.98
C ASP A 162 -12.69 20.63 -25.46
N LEU A 163 -12.95 21.92 -25.23
CA LEU A 163 -11.92 22.85 -24.74
C LEU A 163 -11.40 22.49 -23.34
N TYR A 164 -12.31 22.16 -22.40
CA TYR A 164 -11.96 21.78 -21.03
C TYR A 164 -11.20 20.44 -20.98
N LEU A 165 -11.61 19.47 -21.79
CA LEU A 165 -10.94 18.17 -21.84
C LEU A 165 -9.52 18.29 -22.39
N ARG A 166 -9.29 19.14 -23.40
CA ARG A 166 -7.94 19.46 -23.91
C ARG A 166 -7.03 20.13 -22.88
N GLU A 167 -7.60 20.87 -21.93
CA GLU A 167 -6.85 21.49 -20.83
C GLU A 167 -6.40 20.45 -19.80
N LEU A 168 -7.28 19.50 -19.44
CA LEU A 168 -6.98 18.43 -18.48
C LEU A 168 -5.82 17.50 -18.90
N ILE A 169 -5.61 17.31 -20.21
CA ILE A 169 -4.50 16.49 -20.76
C ILE A 169 -3.21 17.27 -21.05
N GLN A 170 -3.14 18.58 -20.79
CA GLN A 170 -1.87 19.30 -20.88
C GLN A 170 -0.85 18.76 -19.86
N PRO A 171 0.47 18.86 -20.08
CA PRO A 171 1.44 18.47 -19.07
C PRO A 171 1.19 19.16 -17.71
N VAL A 172 1.31 18.41 -16.60
CA VAL A 172 1.23 18.99 -15.25
C VAL A 172 2.53 19.74 -14.95
N ILE A 173 2.49 21.06 -15.10
CA ILE A 173 3.62 21.98 -14.87
C ILE A 173 3.62 22.43 -13.40
N GLY A 174 4.78 22.86 -12.91
CA GLY A 174 4.94 23.42 -11.56
C GLY A 174 5.52 22.44 -10.55
N THR A 175 5.51 22.84 -9.28
CA THR A 175 6.17 22.14 -8.18
C THR A 175 5.50 22.50 -6.84
N GLY A 176 5.73 21.72 -5.77
CA GLY A 176 5.25 22.07 -4.43
C GLY A 176 3.73 22.23 -4.32
N GLU A 177 3.30 23.32 -3.67
CA GLU A 177 1.90 23.66 -3.40
C GLU A 177 1.05 23.70 -4.68
N GLU A 178 1.52 24.40 -5.72
CA GLU A 178 0.83 24.58 -7.00
C GLU A 178 0.57 23.23 -7.68
N LYS A 179 1.59 22.36 -7.69
CA LYS A 179 1.48 21.03 -8.30
C LYS A 179 0.52 20.12 -7.54
N LEU A 180 0.53 20.14 -6.20
CA LEU A 180 -0.44 19.38 -5.41
C LEU A 180 -1.88 19.85 -5.65
N HIS A 181 -2.09 21.17 -5.74
CA HIS A 181 -3.42 21.72 -6.05
C HIS A 181 -3.91 21.30 -7.44
N GLU A 182 -3.05 21.39 -8.46
CA GLU A 182 -3.38 20.99 -9.82
C GLU A 182 -3.66 19.49 -9.94
N LEU A 183 -2.85 18.66 -9.27
CA LEU A 183 -3.09 17.22 -9.16
C LEU A 183 -4.41 16.91 -8.45
N ALA A 184 -4.82 17.68 -7.44
CA ALA A 184 -6.10 17.50 -6.75
C ALA A 184 -7.28 17.82 -7.68
N LEU A 185 -7.25 18.96 -8.38
CA LEU A 185 -8.28 19.34 -9.35
C LEU A 185 -8.42 18.29 -10.45
N ARG A 186 -7.30 17.85 -11.03
CA ARG A 186 -7.29 16.82 -12.09
C ARG A 186 -7.66 15.43 -11.59
N THR A 187 -7.27 15.04 -10.38
CA THR A 187 -7.68 13.75 -9.78
C THR A 187 -9.18 13.73 -9.51
N ARG A 188 -9.77 14.83 -9.02
CA ARG A 188 -11.23 14.96 -8.84
C ARG A 188 -11.99 14.93 -10.17
N ALA A 189 -11.42 15.49 -11.25
CA ALA A 189 -11.98 15.34 -12.59
C ALA A 189 -11.85 13.89 -13.08
N TYR A 190 -10.67 13.30 -12.96
CA TYR A 190 -10.38 11.92 -13.35
C TYR A 190 -11.28 10.92 -12.64
N LYS A 191 -11.54 11.08 -11.31
CA LYS A 191 -12.46 10.24 -10.55
C LYS A 191 -13.84 10.17 -11.21
N LYS A 192 -14.46 11.33 -11.48
CA LYS A 192 -15.80 11.41 -12.12
C LYS A 192 -15.82 10.83 -13.54
N LEU A 193 -14.75 11.06 -14.30
CA LEU A 193 -14.63 10.57 -15.67
C LEU A 193 -14.39 9.05 -15.71
N PHE A 194 -13.58 8.54 -14.79
CA PHE A 194 -13.35 7.12 -14.61
C PHE A 194 -14.62 6.39 -14.13
N GLU A 195 -15.36 6.95 -13.16
CA GLU A 195 -16.67 6.43 -12.73
C GLU A 195 -17.68 6.37 -13.90
N ALA A 196 -17.72 7.39 -14.77
CA ALA A 196 -18.56 7.37 -15.98
C ALA A 196 -18.10 6.32 -17.01
N TRP A 197 -16.79 6.11 -17.14
CA TRP A 197 -16.22 5.03 -17.96
C TRP A 197 -16.57 3.64 -17.37
N GLU A 198 -16.51 3.49 -16.05
CA GLU A 198 -16.89 2.26 -15.33
C GLU A 198 -18.36 1.90 -15.51
N ASN A 199 -19.28 2.85 -15.35
CA ASN A 199 -20.72 2.61 -15.50
C ASN A 199 -21.12 2.07 -16.90
N VAL A 200 -20.28 2.28 -17.93
CA VAL A 200 -20.49 1.77 -19.29
C VAL A 200 -19.82 0.41 -19.51
N HIS A 201 -18.69 0.13 -18.85
CA HIS A 201 -17.84 -1.03 -19.16
C HIS A 201 -17.85 -2.15 -18.12
N LEU A 202 -18.17 -1.86 -16.87
CA LEU A 202 -18.23 -2.86 -15.81
C LEU A 202 -19.54 -3.61 -15.87
N VAL A 203 -19.45 -4.92 -16.07
CA VAL A 203 -20.57 -5.84 -15.89
C VAL A 203 -20.31 -6.67 -14.64
N SER A 204 -21.31 -6.75 -13.77
CA SER A 204 -21.25 -7.56 -12.55
C SER A 204 -22.43 -8.53 -12.52
N ASN A 205 -22.10 -9.81 -12.43
CA ASN A 205 -23.01 -10.90 -12.12
C ASN A 205 -22.72 -11.36 -10.68
N ASP A 206 -23.57 -12.22 -10.11
CA ASP A 206 -23.51 -12.61 -8.69
C ASP A 206 -22.10 -13.01 -8.19
N ASP A 207 -21.33 -13.76 -8.99
CA ASP A 207 -19.99 -14.24 -8.64
C ASP A 207 -18.83 -13.53 -9.37
N HIS A 208 -19.09 -12.70 -10.37
CA HIS A 208 -18.06 -12.23 -11.32
C HIS A 208 -18.25 -10.78 -11.74
N THR A 209 -17.16 -10.00 -11.73
CA THR A 209 -17.10 -8.65 -12.31
C THR A 209 -16.06 -8.64 -13.41
N TYR A 210 -16.42 -8.13 -14.59
CA TYR A 210 -15.53 -8.09 -15.75
C TYR A 210 -15.71 -6.80 -16.56
N VAL A 211 -14.70 -6.50 -17.38
CA VAL A 211 -14.73 -5.40 -18.34
C VAL A 211 -15.25 -5.94 -19.67
N ARG A 212 -16.34 -5.37 -20.18
CA ARG A 212 -16.94 -5.79 -21.45
C ARG A 212 -16.21 -5.21 -22.67
N ASP A 213 -16.26 -5.95 -23.78
CA ASP A 213 -15.66 -5.59 -25.06
C ASP A 213 -16.69 -5.41 -26.20
N ASP A 214 -17.97 -5.74 -25.96
CA ASP A 214 -19.08 -5.72 -26.92
C ASP A 214 -19.74 -4.34 -27.13
N ILE A 215 -19.05 -3.26 -26.76
CA ILE A 215 -19.58 -1.88 -26.81
C ILE A 215 -19.99 -1.45 -28.24
N PHE A 216 -19.22 -1.81 -29.27
CA PHE A 216 -19.53 -1.41 -30.65
C PHE A 216 -20.86 -1.97 -31.18
N PRO A 217 -21.18 -3.28 -30.98
CA PRO A 217 -22.54 -3.80 -31.13
C PRO A 217 -23.59 -3.00 -30.35
N GLN A 218 -23.37 -2.73 -29.06
CA GLN A 218 -24.36 -2.04 -28.22
C GLN A 218 -24.67 -0.61 -28.69
N ILE A 219 -23.65 0.16 -29.11
CA ILE A 219 -23.85 1.49 -29.71
C ILE A 219 -24.65 1.38 -31.02
N ARG A 220 -24.42 0.34 -31.83
CA ARG A 220 -25.13 0.11 -33.09
C ARG A 220 -26.60 -0.26 -32.88
N ASP A 221 -26.89 -1.04 -31.85
CA ASP A 221 -28.27 -1.45 -31.54
C ASP A 221 -29.07 -0.31 -30.88
N ARG A 222 -28.41 0.57 -30.11
CA ARG A 222 -29.05 1.75 -29.49
C ARG A 222 -29.32 2.90 -30.48
N PHE A 223 -28.36 3.21 -31.35
CA PHE A 223 -28.43 4.42 -32.19
C PHE A 223 -28.85 4.12 -33.62
N SER A 224 -29.90 4.84 -34.08
CA SER A 224 -30.36 4.81 -35.47
C SER A 224 -29.27 5.20 -36.48
N GLY A 225 -29.44 4.82 -37.75
CA GLY A 225 -28.41 5.00 -38.79
C GLY A 225 -27.92 6.44 -39.02
N SER A 226 -28.71 7.47 -38.70
CA SER A 226 -28.29 8.88 -38.77
C SER A 226 -27.55 9.36 -37.51
N THR A 227 -27.82 8.77 -36.35
CA THR A 227 -27.22 9.14 -35.05
C THR A 227 -26.01 8.31 -34.68
N PHE A 228 -25.89 7.09 -35.21
CA PHE A 228 -24.82 6.14 -34.90
C PHE A 228 -23.40 6.71 -35.13
N PRO A 229 -23.08 7.39 -36.25
CA PRO A 229 -21.72 7.92 -36.46
C PRO A 229 -21.31 8.96 -35.42
N GLU A 230 -22.23 9.81 -34.98
CA GLU A 230 -21.94 10.83 -33.96
C GLU A 230 -21.69 10.20 -32.59
N ALA A 231 -22.55 9.25 -32.18
CA ALA A 231 -22.37 8.50 -30.94
C ALA A 231 -21.05 7.71 -30.92
N LEU A 232 -20.68 7.07 -32.03
CA LEU A 232 -19.43 6.35 -32.18
C LEU A 232 -18.20 7.28 -32.02
N HIS A 233 -18.15 8.39 -32.77
CA HIS A 233 -17.04 9.34 -32.67
C HIS A 233 -16.91 9.93 -31.25
N LYS A 234 -18.02 10.23 -30.58
CA LYS A 234 -18.05 10.72 -29.20
C LYS A 234 -17.49 9.69 -28.22
N TYR A 235 -17.85 8.42 -28.36
CA TYR A 235 -17.31 7.31 -27.56
C TYR A 235 -15.80 7.11 -27.80
N GLU A 236 -15.35 7.11 -29.06
CA GLU A 236 -13.93 6.94 -29.39
C GLU A 236 -13.07 8.11 -28.88
N ALA A 237 -13.57 9.35 -29.02
CA ALA A 237 -12.93 10.53 -28.43
C ALA A 237 -12.82 10.42 -26.91
N TYR A 238 -13.86 9.92 -26.23
CA TYR A 238 -13.84 9.67 -24.79
C TYR A 238 -12.80 8.63 -24.41
N ARG A 239 -12.79 7.49 -25.11
CA ARG A 239 -11.83 6.39 -24.89
C ARG A 239 -10.39 6.87 -25.04
N HIS A 240 -10.10 7.65 -26.08
CA HIS A 240 -8.77 8.23 -26.28
C HIS A 240 -8.41 9.19 -25.14
N PHE A 241 -9.31 10.14 -24.82
CA PHE A 241 -9.10 11.11 -23.75
C PHE A 241 -8.87 10.46 -22.37
N ILE A 242 -9.70 9.50 -21.95
CA ILE A 242 -9.55 8.87 -20.62
C ILE A 242 -8.26 8.03 -20.54
N THR A 243 -7.82 7.47 -21.65
CA THR A 243 -6.53 6.76 -21.76
C THR A 243 -5.37 7.73 -21.58
N GLU A 244 -5.30 8.79 -22.39
CA GLU A 244 -4.29 9.86 -22.28
C GLU A 244 -4.25 10.47 -20.87
N PHE A 245 -5.42 10.78 -20.30
CA PHE A 245 -5.52 11.41 -18.98
C PHE A 245 -5.08 10.47 -17.85
N SER A 246 -5.39 9.17 -17.97
CA SER A 246 -4.91 8.16 -17.03
C SER A 246 -3.39 8.00 -17.07
N ALA A 247 -2.79 8.00 -18.26
CA ALA A 247 -1.35 7.90 -18.47
C ALA A 247 -0.61 9.18 -18.06
N LEU A 248 -1.23 10.35 -18.18
CA LEU A 248 -0.68 11.61 -17.69
C LEU A 248 -0.57 11.62 -16.16
N LEU A 249 -1.64 11.22 -15.47
CA LEU A 249 -1.71 11.27 -14.01
C LEU A 249 -0.95 10.11 -13.34
N PHE A 250 -1.22 8.86 -13.73
CA PHE A 250 -0.75 7.67 -13.01
C PHE A 250 -0.05 6.61 -13.91
N PRO A 251 0.99 6.98 -14.69
CA PRO A 251 1.57 6.11 -15.74
C PRO A 251 2.22 4.80 -15.25
N TRP A 252 2.61 4.72 -13.97
CA TRP A 252 3.46 3.62 -13.45
C TRP A 252 2.75 2.28 -13.28
N THR A 253 1.43 2.23 -13.49
CA THR A 253 0.62 1.00 -13.48
C THR A 253 0.85 0.16 -14.74
N SER A 254 1.21 0.82 -15.86
CA SER A 254 1.54 0.21 -17.13
C SER A 254 3.05 -0.13 -17.22
N PRO A 255 3.46 -1.25 -17.84
CA PRO A 255 2.65 -2.22 -18.59
C PRO A 255 2.11 -3.39 -17.77
N TYR A 256 2.30 -3.42 -16.44
CA TYR A 256 1.89 -4.56 -15.60
C TYR A 256 0.36 -4.73 -15.59
N PHE A 257 -0.38 -3.64 -15.49
CA PHE A 257 -1.78 -3.55 -15.90
C PHE A 257 -1.89 -2.72 -17.17
N ALA A 258 -2.71 -3.17 -18.13
CA ALA A 258 -2.90 -2.45 -19.40
C ALA A 258 -3.56 -1.08 -19.21
N ASP A 259 -4.49 -0.99 -18.25
CA ASP A 259 -5.22 0.21 -17.86
C ASP A 259 -5.70 0.12 -16.40
N HIS A 260 -6.23 1.24 -15.89
CA HIS A 260 -6.76 1.31 -14.52
C HIS A 260 -8.06 0.53 -14.33
N MET A 261 -8.82 0.25 -15.38
CA MET A 261 -10.02 -0.59 -15.31
C MET A 261 -9.65 -2.02 -14.93
N SER A 262 -8.64 -2.57 -15.63
CA SER A 262 -8.09 -3.90 -15.38
C SER A 262 -7.51 -4.04 -13.97
N LEU A 263 -6.77 -3.03 -13.52
CA LEU A 263 -6.26 -2.96 -12.15
C LEU A 263 -7.41 -2.93 -11.14
N HIS A 264 -8.40 -2.05 -11.29
CA HIS A 264 -9.49 -1.92 -10.32
C HIS A 264 -10.31 -3.20 -10.22
N VAL A 265 -10.74 -3.76 -11.35
CA VAL A 265 -11.50 -5.03 -11.44
C VAL A 265 -10.76 -6.20 -10.80
N SER A 266 -9.44 -6.30 -10.97
CA SER A 266 -8.66 -7.38 -10.35
C SER A 266 -8.77 -7.44 -8.82
N THR A 267 -9.08 -6.31 -8.16
CA THR A 267 -9.25 -6.24 -6.70
C THR A 267 -10.67 -6.54 -6.23
N ARG A 268 -11.68 -6.52 -7.10
CA ARG A 268 -13.11 -6.57 -6.70
C ARG A 268 -13.47 -7.74 -5.78
N HIS A 269 -12.90 -8.90 -6.09
CA HIS A 269 -13.16 -10.18 -5.44
C HIS A 269 -11.95 -10.70 -4.64
N GLY A 270 -10.96 -9.85 -4.37
CA GLY A 270 -9.71 -10.21 -3.68
C GLY A 270 -9.84 -10.54 -2.19
N GLY A 271 -11.00 -10.34 -1.58
CA GLY A 271 -11.22 -10.61 -0.16
C GLY A 271 -10.41 -9.72 0.80
N ARG A 272 -10.19 -10.22 2.02
CA ARG A 272 -9.41 -9.57 3.09
C ARG A 272 -8.00 -10.15 3.16
N GLY A 273 -7.00 -9.32 3.45
CA GLY A 273 -5.64 -9.78 3.70
C GLY A 273 -4.72 -8.73 4.33
N ILE A 274 -3.55 -9.20 4.78
CA ILE A 274 -2.49 -8.36 5.36
C ILE A 274 -1.45 -8.08 4.28
N VAL A 275 -0.97 -6.83 4.21
CA VAL A 275 0.15 -6.44 3.35
C VAL A 275 1.25 -5.85 4.20
N THR A 276 2.50 -6.19 3.89
CA THR A 276 3.67 -5.60 4.55
C THR A 276 4.80 -5.39 3.54
N THR A 277 5.72 -4.47 3.82
CA THR A 277 6.93 -4.27 3.02
C THR A 277 8.17 -4.66 3.79
N ALA A 278 9.04 -5.48 3.19
CA ALA A 278 10.29 -5.88 3.83
C ALA A 278 11.48 -5.97 2.87
N GLY A 279 12.65 -5.61 3.41
CA GLY A 279 13.95 -5.98 2.88
C GLY A 279 14.72 -6.80 3.93
N ASN A 280 15.96 -7.17 3.64
CA ASN A 280 16.79 -8.07 4.46
C ASN A 280 16.91 -7.66 5.94
N ASN A 281 16.93 -6.35 6.24
CA ASN A 281 17.03 -5.84 7.60
C ASN A 281 15.69 -5.89 8.38
N HIS A 282 14.57 -6.11 7.68
CA HIS A 282 13.21 -6.14 8.23
C HIS A 282 12.64 -7.56 8.27
N ALA A 283 13.13 -8.46 7.43
CA ALA A 283 12.70 -9.85 7.37
C ALA A 283 12.77 -10.61 8.72
N PRO A 284 13.80 -10.40 9.60
CA PRO A 284 13.79 -10.98 10.94
C PRO A 284 12.57 -10.55 11.78
N PHE A 285 12.13 -9.30 11.68
CA PHE A 285 10.95 -8.83 12.42
C PHE A 285 9.68 -9.55 11.94
N LEU A 286 9.48 -9.69 10.63
CA LEU A 286 8.35 -10.43 10.06
C LEU A 286 8.33 -11.92 10.44
N LEU A 287 9.50 -12.55 10.55
CA LEU A 287 9.62 -13.95 10.95
C LEU A 287 9.19 -14.20 12.41
N ALA A 288 9.08 -13.15 13.25
CA ALA A 288 8.44 -13.22 14.57
C ALA A 288 7.02 -12.60 14.58
N ALA A 289 6.80 -11.49 13.89
CA ALA A 289 5.52 -10.78 13.87
C ALA A 289 4.39 -11.62 13.23
N ILE A 290 4.62 -12.23 12.06
CA ILE A 290 3.57 -13.01 11.37
C ILE A 290 3.13 -14.23 12.20
N PRO A 291 4.04 -15.05 12.77
CA PRO A 291 3.63 -16.10 13.70
C PRO A 291 2.91 -15.57 14.94
N SER A 292 3.23 -14.37 15.43
CA SER A 292 2.51 -13.79 16.57
C SER A 292 1.06 -13.45 16.22
N PHE A 293 0.80 -12.99 14.99
CA PHE A 293 -0.56 -12.78 14.50
C PHE A 293 -1.34 -14.11 14.40
N ARG A 294 -0.67 -15.22 14.01
CA ARG A 294 -1.29 -16.55 14.01
C ARG A 294 -1.67 -17.01 15.43
N LEU A 295 -0.81 -16.76 16.42
CA LEU A 295 -1.11 -17.06 17.83
C LEU A 295 -2.27 -16.22 18.39
N LEU A 296 -2.49 -15.02 17.86
CA LEU A 296 -3.67 -14.19 18.15
C LEU A 296 -4.94 -14.63 17.38
N GLY A 297 -4.87 -15.72 16.60
CA GLY A 297 -6.01 -16.25 15.84
C GLY A 297 -6.28 -15.55 14.51
N CYS A 298 -5.30 -14.84 13.94
CA CYS A 298 -5.42 -14.23 12.62
C CYS A 298 -5.06 -15.23 11.52
N ASP A 299 -6.04 -15.69 10.73
CA ASP A 299 -5.82 -16.62 9.62
C ASP A 299 -5.71 -15.92 8.24
N LEU A 300 -5.74 -14.58 8.21
CA LEU A 300 -5.66 -13.80 6.98
C LEU A 300 -4.41 -14.12 6.14
N PRO A 301 -4.53 -14.21 4.81
CA PRO A 301 -3.38 -14.31 3.91
C PRO A 301 -2.50 -13.05 4.02
N VAL A 302 -1.18 -13.22 3.89
CA VAL A 302 -0.17 -12.16 4.04
C VAL A 302 0.65 -12.03 2.77
N GLU A 303 0.67 -10.85 2.16
CA GLU A 303 1.59 -10.54 1.06
C GLU A 303 2.77 -9.68 1.57
N VAL A 304 3.99 -10.20 1.42
CA VAL A 304 5.23 -9.49 1.74
C VAL A 304 5.83 -8.91 0.46
N MET A 305 5.65 -7.62 0.28
CA MET A 305 6.03 -6.89 -0.93
C MET A 305 7.47 -6.35 -0.81
N TYR A 306 8.33 -6.61 -1.80
CA TYR A 306 9.75 -6.22 -1.77
C TYR A 306 10.20 -5.58 -3.10
N LEU A 307 11.32 -4.84 -3.11
CA LEU A 307 11.81 -4.10 -4.29
C LEU A 307 13.01 -4.77 -4.98
N GLY A 308 12.77 -5.98 -5.48
CA GLY A 308 13.75 -6.79 -6.20
C GLY A 308 14.84 -7.42 -5.34
N GLU A 309 15.68 -8.24 -5.99
CA GLU A 309 16.71 -9.11 -5.38
C GLU A 309 17.72 -8.43 -4.44
N ASN A 310 17.90 -7.11 -4.55
CA ASN A 310 18.83 -6.35 -3.68
C ASN A 310 18.16 -5.87 -2.39
N ASP A 311 16.83 -5.91 -2.32
CA ASP A 311 16.04 -5.49 -1.16
C ASP A 311 15.80 -6.69 -0.23
N LEU A 312 15.24 -7.78 -0.77
CA LEU A 312 14.96 -9.02 -0.04
C LEU A 312 15.59 -10.23 -0.75
N SER A 313 16.43 -11.00 -0.04
CA SER A 313 17.17 -12.12 -0.60
C SER A 313 16.31 -13.35 -0.84
N GLU A 314 16.76 -14.25 -1.71
CA GLU A 314 16.13 -15.57 -1.94
C GLU A 314 15.99 -16.39 -0.65
N ASP A 315 16.98 -16.34 0.25
CA ASP A 315 16.93 -17.08 1.52
C ASP A 315 15.87 -16.53 2.49
N PHE A 316 15.72 -15.20 2.56
CA PHE A 316 14.65 -14.62 3.38
C PHE A 316 13.27 -14.83 2.74
N ARG A 317 13.14 -14.77 1.41
CA ARG A 317 11.89 -15.12 0.73
C ARG A 317 11.45 -16.55 1.04
N LYS A 318 12.33 -17.54 0.86
CA LYS A 318 12.07 -18.95 1.22
C LYS A 318 11.64 -19.13 2.68
N LYS A 319 12.24 -18.39 3.63
CA LYS A 319 11.85 -18.45 5.05
C LYS A 319 10.46 -17.85 5.30
N LEU A 320 10.12 -16.76 4.61
CA LEU A 320 8.82 -16.09 4.72
C LEU A 320 7.72 -16.88 4.02
N ASP A 321 7.95 -17.37 2.79
CA ASP A 321 7.03 -18.22 2.02
C ASP A 321 6.75 -19.58 2.70
N ALA A 322 7.62 -20.02 3.61
CA ALA A 322 7.41 -21.21 4.43
C ALA A 322 6.45 -20.99 5.62
N LEU A 323 6.07 -19.74 5.92
CA LEU A 323 5.09 -19.43 6.97
C LEU A 323 3.65 -19.66 6.45
N PRO A 324 2.72 -20.16 7.29
CA PRO A 324 1.34 -20.42 6.87
C PRO A 324 0.63 -19.18 6.31
N GLY A 325 0.16 -19.29 5.06
CA GLY A 325 -0.61 -18.24 4.38
C GLY A 325 0.20 -17.00 3.98
N VAL A 326 1.53 -17.11 3.86
CA VAL A 326 2.41 -15.99 3.45
C VAL A 326 2.87 -16.16 1.99
N THR A 327 3.01 -15.06 1.26
CA THR A 327 3.58 -15.05 -0.08
C THR A 327 4.40 -13.79 -0.32
N THR A 328 5.67 -13.95 -0.71
CA THR A 328 6.55 -12.84 -1.10
C THR A 328 6.32 -12.44 -2.57
N ARG A 329 6.27 -11.14 -2.86
CA ARG A 329 5.98 -10.62 -4.21
C ARG A 329 6.87 -9.42 -4.57
N ASP A 330 7.44 -9.44 -5.77
CA ASP A 330 8.34 -8.39 -6.25
C ASP A 330 7.57 -7.19 -6.81
N LEU A 331 7.49 -6.13 -6.01
CA LEU A 331 6.85 -4.87 -6.38
C LEU A 331 7.62 -4.14 -7.49
N SER A 332 8.91 -4.41 -7.67
CA SER A 332 9.72 -3.78 -8.73
C SER A 332 9.43 -4.31 -10.13
N ALA A 333 8.74 -5.46 -10.25
CA ALA A 333 8.20 -5.96 -11.50
C ALA A 333 6.80 -5.39 -11.84
N MET A 334 6.13 -4.74 -10.88
CA MET A 334 4.74 -4.27 -11.00
C MET A 334 4.62 -2.76 -11.18
N VAL A 335 5.69 -2.01 -10.92
CA VAL A 335 5.72 -0.54 -10.96
C VAL A 335 6.75 -0.07 -11.98
N SER A 336 6.30 0.67 -13.00
CA SER A 336 7.22 1.38 -13.90
C SER A 336 7.75 2.66 -13.22
N ASP A 337 8.93 2.57 -12.64
CA ASP A 337 9.60 3.68 -11.94
C ASP A 337 10.54 4.53 -12.83
N GLU A 338 10.33 4.50 -14.16
CA GLU A 338 11.17 5.23 -15.12
C GLU A 338 11.17 6.75 -14.86
N GLY A 339 12.37 7.34 -14.86
CA GLY A 339 12.58 8.75 -14.55
C GLY A 339 12.63 9.08 -13.05
N TRP A 340 12.26 8.15 -12.17
CA TRP A 340 12.36 8.26 -10.72
C TRP A 340 12.96 6.98 -10.12
N ARG A 341 12.61 6.63 -8.87
CA ARG A 341 12.93 5.33 -8.26
C ARG A 341 12.01 5.06 -7.07
N LEU A 342 11.37 3.90 -7.05
CA LEU A 342 10.64 3.40 -5.88
C LEU A 342 11.64 2.83 -4.85
N ASN A 343 11.56 3.30 -3.60
CA ASN A 343 12.44 2.86 -2.50
C ASN A 343 11.96 3.37 -1.12
N GLY A 344 12.32 2.65 -0.06
CA GLY A 344 12.00 3.01 1.32
C GLY A 344 10.49 3.06 1.57
N TRP A 345 10.05 3.96 2.45
CA TRP A 345 8.65 4.08 2.85
C TRP A 345 7.68 4.40 1.69
N ALA A 346 8.19 4.93 0.57
CA ALA A 346 7.39 5.10 -0.64
C ALA A 346 6.82 3.78 -1.20
N GLY A 347 7.37 2.63 -0.80
CA GLY A 347 6.83 1.32 -1.17
C GLY A 347 5.44 1.03 -0.61
N LYS A 348 5.06 1.60 0.55
CA LYS A 348 3.82 1.20 1.26
C LYS A 348 2.55 1.41 0.42
N PRO A 349 2.27 2.60 -0.17
CA PRO A 349 1.02 2.80 -0.92
C PRO A 349 0.93 1.91 -2.18
N PHE A 350 2.07 1.68 -2.85
CA PHE A 350 2.16 0.81 -4.00
C PHE A 350 1.96 -0.67 -3.63
N SER A 351 2.49 -1.08 -2.47
CA SER A 351 2.27 -2.42 -1.91
C SER A 351 0.80 -2.68 -1.62
N ILE A 352 0.09 -1.69 -1.07
CA ILE A 352 -1.37 -1.75 -0.85
C ILE A 352 -2.07 -1.82 -2.21
N LEU A 353 -1.82 -0.88 -3.12
CA LEU A 353 -2.49 -0.80 -4.42
C LEU A 353 -2.40 -2.13 -5.21
N LEU A 354 -1.19 -2.69 -5.31
CA LEU A 354 -0.87 -3.83 -6.18
C LEU A 354 -0.95 -5.21 -5.49
N SER A 355 -1.36 -5.25 -4.22
CA SER A 355 -1.70 -6.50 -3.54
C SER A 355 -2.92 -7.18 -4.17
N SER A 356 -3.04 -8.51 -4.00
CA SER A 356 -4.18 -9.27 -4.55
C SER A 356 -5.51 -9.02 -3.85
N PHE A 357 -5.49 -8.51 -2.61
CA PHE A 357 -6.69 -8.33 -1.79
C PHE A 357 -7.58 -7.17 -2.23
N ARG A 358 -8.82 -7.15 -1.74
CA ARG A 358 -9.70 -5.97 -1.82
C ARG A 358 -9.53 -5.09 -0.59
N GLU A 359 -9.75 -5.69 0.57
CA GLU A 359 -9.68 -5.08 1.89
C GLU A 359 -8.30 -5.42 2.47
N VAL A 360 -7.50 -4.40 2.75
CA VAL A 360 -6.09 -4.55 3.17
C VAL A 360 -5.91 -3.98 4.56
N VAL A 361 -5.32 -4.76 5.49
CA VAL A 361 -4.56 -4.20 6.63
C VAL A 361 -3.10 -4.13 6.21
N PHE A 362 -2.58 -2.92 5.99
CA PHE A 362 -1.14 -2.73 5.88
C PHE A 362 -0.52 -2.74 7.28
N ILE A 363 0.59 -3.44 7.47
CA ILE A 363 1.34 -3.50 8.73
C ILE A 363 2.84 -3.32 8.44
N ASP A 364 3.49 -2.34 9.07
CA ASP A 364 4.95 -2.17 9.01
C ASP A 364 5.67 -3.38 9.63
N ALA A 365 6.83 -3.71 9.08
CA ALA A 365 7.55 -4.92 9.48
C ALA A 365 7.99 -4.94 10.96
N ASP A 366 8.13 -3.79 11.60
CA ASP A 366 8.45 -3.63 13.02
C ASP A 366 7.23 -3.26 13.90
N SER A 367 6.01 -3.51 13.41
CA SER A 367 4.76 -3.37 14.17
C SER A 367 4.25 -4.70 14.73
N LEU A 368 3.74 -4.67 15.95
CA LEU A 368 3.24 -5.81 16.71
C LEU A 368 1.87 -5.49 17.34
N PHE A 369 1.10 -6.53 17.62
CA PHE A 369 -0.30 -6.43 18.06
C PHE A 369 -0.53 -7.13 19.41
N PHE A 370 -1.52 -6.64 20.16
CA PHE A 370 -2.03 -7.26 21.39
C PHE A 370 -3.31 -8.09 21.16
N VAL A 371 -3.99 -7.88 20.03
CA VAL A 371 -5.24 -8.56 19.63
C VAL A 371 -5.20 -8.91 18.14
N ASN A 372 -6.08 -9.79 17.66
CA ASN A 372 -6.14 -10.18 16.25
C ASN A 372 -6.24 -8.94 15.32
N PRO A 373 -5.27 -8.70 14.40
CA PRO A 373 -5.32 -7.58 13.45
C PRO A 373 -6.56 -7.56 12.53
N GLU A 374 -7.17 -8.72 12.29
CA GLU A 374 -8.38 -8.85 11.46
C GLU A 374 -9.58 -8.07 12.02
N LEU A 375 -9.65 -7.89 13.35
CA LEU A 375 -10.72 -7.14 14.02
C LEU A 375 -10.78 -5.66 13.58
N LEU A 376 -9.70 -5.13 12.98
CA LEU A 376 -9.71 -3.78 12.41
C LEU A 376 -10.69 -3.63 11.22
N PHE A 377 -11.02 -4.72 10.52
CA PHE A 377 -12.05 -4.70 9.47
C PHE A 377 -13.48 -4.63 10.03
N ASP A 378 -13.65 -4.87 11.32
CA ASP A 378 -14.95 -4.84 12.00
C ASP A 378 -15.10 -3.58 12.88
N ASP A 379 -14.09 -2.69 12.91
CA ASP A 379 -14.22 -1.39 13.59
C ASP A 379 -15.35 -0.55 12.93
N PRO A 380 -16.27 0.03 13.73
CA PRO A 380 -17.41 0.78 13.19
C PRO A 380 -17.05 1.93 12.25
N ASP A 381 -15.90 2.57 12.41
CA ASP A 381 -15.43 3.62 11.52
C ASP A 381 -14.86 3.04 10.21
N TYR A 382 -14.18 1.89 10.23
CA TYR A 382 -13.79 1.20 9.00
C TYR A 382 -15.01 0.72 8.20
N VAL A 383 -15.94 0.01 8.85
CA VAL A 383 -17.17 -0.49 8.20
C VAL A 383 -17.94 0.64 7.50
N ARG A 384 -18.04 1.80 8.17
CA ARG A 384 -18.69 3.01 7.66
C ARG A 384 -17.97 3.66 6.48
N THR A 385 -16.64 3.73 6.51
CA THR A 385 -15.86 4.56 5.56
C THR A 385 -15.21 3.75 4.45
N GLY A 386 -14.63 2.59 4.78
CA GLY A 386 -13.68 1.86 3.95
C GLY A 386 -12.21 2.26 4.16
N ALA A 387 -11.91 3.23 5.02
CA ALA A 387 -10.54 3.68 5.28
C ALA A 387 -10.34 4.09 6.75
N LEU A 388 -9.45 3.36 7.46
CA LEU A 388 -9.12 3.60 8.87
C LEU A 388 -7.62 3.88 9.03
N PHE A 389 -7.31 5.03 9.61
CA PHE A 389 -5.96 5.51 9.88
C PHE A 389 -5.72 5.71 11.39
N PHE A 390 -4.46 5.79 11.82
CA PHE A 390 -4.07 5.98 13.21
C PHE A 390 -3.34 7.32 13.41
N ARG A 391 -3.41 7.90 14.62
CA ARG A 391 -2.85 9.23 14.89
C ARG A 391 -1.39 9.14 15.33
N ASP A 392 -0.50 9.95 14.78
CA ASP A 392 0.85 10.10 15.34
C ASP A 392 0.81 10.90 16.67
N ARG A 393 1.92 10.87 17.40
CA ARG A 393 2.15 11.62 18.64
C ARG A 393 1.87 13.12 18.44
N ASN A 394 1.27 13.76 19.43
CA ASN A 394 1.09 15.21 19.47
C ASN A 394 2.42 15.92 19.81
N ILE A 395 3.33 15.97 18.84
CA ILE A 395 4.68 16.56 18.93
C ILE A 395 4.86 17.70 17.94
N LEU A 396 5.85 18.56 18.17
CA LEU A 396 6.26 19.63 17.24
C LEU A 396 5.08 20.52 16.76
N PRO A 397 4.55 21.41 17.64
CA PRO A 397 3.46 22.32 17.28
C PRO A 397 3.79 23.17 16.04
N GLU A 398 3.00 23.00 14.99
CA GLU A 398 3.14 23.64 13.69
C GLU A 398 1.76 23.74 13.04
N SER A 399 1.27 24.96 12.76
CA SER A 399 0.05 25.12 11.96
C SER A 399 0.42 25.18 10.47
N LYS A 400 -0.09 24.24 9.69
CA LYS A 400 -0.05 24.26 8.22
C LYS A 400 -1.41 24.65 7.62
N LYS A 401 -2.27 25.34 8.37
CA LYS A 401 -3.58 25.81 7.90
C LYS A 401 -3.52 26.54 6.56
N GLU A 402 -2.59 27.48 6.41
CA GLU A 402 -2.44 28.25 5.16
C GLU A 402 -2.00 27.36 4.00
N TRP A 403 -1.07 26.42 4.24
CA TRP A 403 -0.63 25.43 3.25
C TRP A 403 -1.78 24.50 2.81
N LEU A 404 -2.54 23.96 3.77
CA LEU A 404 -3.75 23.16 3.52
C LEU A 404 -4.78 23.95 2.71
N GLN A 405 -4.98 25.24 3.01
CA GLN A 405 -5.89 26.13 2.27
C GLN A 405 -5.46 26.40 0.82
N LYS A 406 -4.16 26.31 0.50
CA LYS A 406 -3.66 26.43 -0.88
C LYS A 406 -3.79 25.12 -1.65
N ILE A 407 -3.41 23.99 -1.05
CA ILE A 407 -3.39 22.71 -1.79
C ILE A 407 -4.78 22.09 -1.95
N LEU A 408 -5.68 22.23 -0.96
CA LEU A 408 -6.98 21.56 -0.98
C LEU A 408 -8.03 22.34 -1.79
N PRO A 409 -8.64 21.75 -2.83
CA PRO A 409 -9.75 22.37 -3.53
C PRO A 409 -10.99 22.48 -2.62
N LYS A 410 -11.62 23.66 -2.62
CA LYS A 410 -12.80 23.96 -1.80
C LYS A 410 -14.02 23.12 -2.22
N PRO A 411 -14.96 22.82 -1.30
CA PRO A 411 -14.90 23.08 0.14
C PRO A 411 -13.89 22.15 0.85
N ILE A 412 -13.26 22.66 1.91
CA ILE A 412 -12.34 21.89 2.76
C ILE A 412 -13.18 21.15 3.81
N SER A 413 -12.93 19.86 4.03
CA SER A 413 -13.74 19.04 4.94
C SER A 413 -13.67 19.50 6.41
N GLN A 414 -14.64 19.08 7.22
CA GLN A 414 -14.58 19.30 8.67
C GLN A 414 -13.44 18.50 9.33
N SER A 415 -13.10 17.32 8.80
CA SER A 415 -11.99 16.50 9.28
C SER A 415 -10.66 17.26 9.20
N VAL A 416 -10.39 17.88 8.04
CA VAL A 416 -9.21 18.75 7.86
C VAL A 416 -9.23 19.92 8.84
N GLN A 417 -10.37 20.62 8.96
CA GLN A 417 -10.49 21.82 9.81
C GLN A 417 -10.34 21.52 11.32
N GLN A 418 -10.52 20.27 11.72
CA GLN A 418 -10.35 19.77 13.09
C GLN A 418 -9.02 19.02 13.30
N SER A 419 -8.19 18.88 12.25
CA SER A 419 -6.91 18.18 12.32
C SER A 419 -5.86 18.98 13.10
N ARG A 420 -4.94 18.29 13.79
CA ARG A 420 -3.81 18.87 14.53
C ARG A 420 -2.95 19.81 13.68
N MET A 421 -2.77 19.43 12.41
CA MET A 421 -2.03 20.21 11.40
C MET A 421 -2.75 21.51 11.00
N TRP A 422 -4.08 21.57 11.10
CA TRP A 422 -4.84 22.80 10.88
C TRP A 422 -4.91 23.67 12.13
N THR A 423 -5.20 23.09 13.30
CA THR A 423 -5.30 23.83 14.57
C THR A 423 -3.94 24.35 15.04
N GLY A 424 -2.85 23.67 14.67
CA GLY A 424 -1.48 24.00 15.06
C GLY A 424 -0.95 23.22 16.27
N GLU A 425 -1.73 22.25 16.77
CA GLU A 425 -1.31 21.33 17.84
C GLU A 425 -0.05 20.53 17.44
N SER A 426 0.02 20.06 16.19
CA SER A 426 1.16 19.31 15.65
C SER A 426 1.25 19.41 14.14
N GLY A 427 2.48 19.51 13.62
CA GLY A 427 2.77 19.34 12.18
C GLY A 427 2.63 17.90 11.66
N HIS A 428 2.28 16.95 12.53
CA HIS A 428 2.07 15.53 12.27
C HIS A 428 0.64 15.13 12.68
N VAL A 429 0.01 14.26 11.89
CA VAL A 429 -1.36 13.79 12.16
C VAL A 429 -1.42 12.26 12.11
N GLN A 430 -0.77 11.62 11.14
CA GLN A 430 -0.97 10.20 10.86
C GLN A 430 0.26 9.35 11.16
N GLU A 431 0.07 8.22 11.84
CA GLU A 431 1.00 7.10 11.82
C GLU A 431 0.60 6.15 10.67
N SER A 432 1.56 5.71 9.86
CA SER A 432 1.38 4.79 8.73
C SER A 432 1.95 3.40 8.99
N GLY A 433 2.34 3.10 10.24
CA GLY A 433 2.70 1.76 10.70
C GLY A 433 1.56 0.74 10.57
N VAL A 434 0.30 1.19 10.67
CA VAL A 434 -0.89 0.42 10.28
C VAL A 434 -1.84 1.31 9.47
N VAL A 435 -2.36 0.79 8.36
CA VAL A 435 -3.33 1.47 7.48
C VAL A 435 -4.35 0.46 6.97
N VAL A 436 -5.65 0.71 7.14
CA VAL A 436 -6.71 -0.21 6.70
C VAL A 436 -7.52 0.42 5.57
N VAL A 437 -7.64 -0.25 4.42
CA VAL A 437 -8.28 0.30 3.19
C VAL A 437 -9.05 -0.77 2.41
N ASP A 438 -10.33 -0.52 2.10
CA ASP A 438 -11.06 -1.15 0.99
C ASP A 438 -10.65 -0.46 -0.32
N LYS A 439 -9.77 -1.10 -1.09
CA LYS A 439 -9.21 -0.53 -2.32
C LYS A 439 -10.27 -0.29 -3.40
N TRP A 440 -11.37 -1.03 -3.37
CA TRP A 440 -12.48 -0.84 -4.32
C TRP A 440 -13.22 0.48 -4.07
N LYS A 441 -13.38 0.89 -2.81
CA LYS A 441 -14.03 2.17 -2.47
C LYS A 441 -13.15 3.37 -2.79
N HIS A 442 -11.84 3.24 -2.59
CA HIS A 442 -10.90 4.37 -2.57
C HIS A 442 -9.83 4.33 -3.67
N PHE A 443 -10.06 3.59 -4.75
CA PHE A 443 -9.08 3.32 -5.80
C PHE A 443 -8.36 4.57 -6.32
N VAL A 444 -9.11 5.61 -6.70
CA VAL A 444 -8.54 6.86 -7.26
C VAL A 444 -7.80 7.68 -6.20
N ALA A 445 -8.22 7.63 -4.93
CA ALA A 445 -7.48 8.27 -3.84
C ALA A 445 -6.13 7.56 -3.63
N LEU A 446 -6.11 6.23 -3.64
CA LEU A 446 -4.89 5.44 -3.50
C LEU A 446 -3.92 5.61 -4.68
N LEU A 447 -4.43 5.81 -5.91
CA LEU A 447 -3.61 6.24 -7.07
C LEU A 447 -2.91 7.58 -6.81
N LEU A 448 -3.60 8.56 -6.21
CA LEU A 448 -3.00 9.85 -5.86
C LEU A 448 -1.98 9.73 -4.71
N VAL A 449 -2.23 8.88 -3.70
CA VAL A 449 -1.21 8.57 -2.68
C VAL A 449 0.04 7.95 -3.33
N CYS A 450 -0.14 7.06 -4.31
CA CYS A 450 0.99 6.53 -5.09
C CYS A 450 1.71 7.63 -5.88
N ARG A 451 1.00 8.60 -6.48
CA ARG A 451 1.62 9.77 -7.15
C ARG A 451 2.54 10.56 -6.21
N MET A 452 2.02 10.87 -5.03
CA MET A 452 2.68 11.65 -3.98
C MET A 452 3.93 10.96 -3.43
N ASN A 453 3.92 9.63 -3.35
CA ASN A 453 5.05 8.83 -2.88
C ASN A 453 6.01 8.37 -4.00
N GLY A 454 5.57 8.39 -5.25
CA GLY A 454 6.36 7.97 -6.40
C GLY A 454 7.09 9.12 -7.10
N PRO A 455 6.68 9.51 -8.32
CA PRO A 455 7.41 10.45 -9.16
C PRO A 455 7.49 11.87 -8.58
N ASP A 456 6.49 12.29 -7.78
CA ASP A 456 6.42 13.65 -7.23
C ASP A 456 6.85 13.74 -5.76
N ARG A 457 7.47 12.67 -5.23
CA ARG A 457 7.95 12.59 -3.85
C ARG A 457 9.12 13.51 -3.55
N ASN A 458 10.12 13.49 -4.42
CA ASN A 458 11.44 14.08 -4.21
C ASN A 458 11.68 15.27 -5.15
N LYS A 459 12.60 16.16 -4.75
CA LYS A 459 13.18 17.15 -5.66
C LYS A 459 13.78 16.50 -6.89
N ASN A 460 13.45 17.03 -8.07
CA ASN A 460 14.01 16.65 -9.37
C ASN A 460 14.70 17.86 -10.03
N GLY A 461 15.63 18.48 -9.30
CA GLY A 461 16.30 19.71 -9.70
C GLY A 461 16.55 20.64 -8.50
N VAL A 462 17.33 21.69 -8.70
CA VAL A 462 17.67 22.66 -7.64
C VAL A 462 16.43 23.42 -7.18
N ASP A 463 15.61 23.88 -8.12
CA ASP A 463 14.46 24.76 -7.89
C ASP A 463 13.12 24.00 -7.83
N THR A 464 13.15 22.74 -7.37
CA THR A 464 11.97 21.90 -7.22
C THR A 464 11.71 21.54 -5.75
N VAL A 465 10.47 21.21 -5.46
CA VAL A 465 9.90 20.90 -4.14
C VAL A 465 8.99 19.70 -4.32
N GLY A 466 9.43 18.54 -3.83
CA GLY A 466 8.66 17.30 -3.83
C GLY A 466 7.71 17.23 -2.63
N THR A 467 6.84 16.23 -2.63
CA THR A 467 5.88 16.00 -1.53
C THR A 467 6.58 15.87 -0.18
N TYR A 468 7.70 15.13 -0.11
CA TYR A 468 8.45 14.91 1.14
C TYR A 468 9.27 16.14 1.61
N ASP A 469 9.26 17.24 0.86
CA ASP A 469 9.75 18.54 1.35
C ASP A 469 8.69 19.30 2.16
N MET A 470 7.40 19.04 1.89
CA MET A 470 6.25 19.72 2.54
C MET A 470 5.70 18.92 3.74
N VAL A 471 5.77 17.59 3.68
CA VAL A 471 5.39 16.66 4.76
C VAL A 471 6.52 15.71 5.13
N TYR A 472 6.41 15.06 6.29
CA TYR A 472 7.42 14.11 6.76
C TYR A 472 7.10 12.68 6.28
N GLY A 473 7.71 12.28 5.16
CA GLY A 473 7.57 10.93 4.63
C GLY A 473 6.18 10.65 4.04
N ASP A 474 5.83 9.37 4.00
CA ASP A 474 4.56 8.83 3.52
C ASP A 474 3.39 9.06 4.48
N LYS A 475 3.65 9.20 5.78
CA LYS A 475 2.68 9.32 6.87
C LYS A 475 1.45 10.18 6.53
N GLU A 476 1.69 11.46 6.25
CA GLU A 476 0.64 12.44 5.97
C GLU A 476 0.02 12.28 4.57
N THR A 477 0.65 11.52 3.67
CA THR A 477 0.20 11.44 2.26
C THR A 477 -1.11 10.67 2.09
N PHE A 478 -1.47 9.78 3.02
CA PHE A 478 -2.69 8.98 2.95
C PHE A 478 -3.95 9.87 3.12
N TRP A 479 -4.16 10.45 4.30
CA TRP A 479 -5.33 11.31 4.54
C TRP A 479 -5.35 12.56 3.66
N ILE A 480 -4.19 13.17 3.38
CA ILE A 480 -4.11 14.31 2.45
C ILE A 480 -4.43 13.88 1.01
N GLY A 481 -3.98 12.70 0.57
CA GLY A 481 -4.31 12.16 -0.76
C GLY A 481 -5.80 11.90 -0.94
N TRP A 482 -6.48 11.39 0.10
CA TRP A 482 -7.94 11.27 0.15
C TRP A 482 -8.63 12.63 -0.01
N GLU A 483 -8.25 13.62 0.79
CA GLU A 483 -8.81 14.98 0.72
C GLU A 483 -8.52 15.68 -0.63
N LEU A 484 -7.30 15.55 -1.18
CA LEU A 484 -6.96 16.08 -2.51
C LEU A 484 -7.82 15.41 -3.60
N ALA A 485 -7.97 14.08 -3.58
CA ALA A 485 -8.83 13.33 -4.50
C ALA A 485 -10.34 13.60 -4.32
N GLY A 486 -10.74 14.32 -3.25
CA GLY A 486 -12.13 14.61 -2.93
C GLY A 486 -12.87 13.41 -2.32
N ASP A 487 -12.13 12.46 -1.76
CA ASP A 487 -12.66 11.32 -1.02
C ASP A 487 -12.55 11.59 0.49
N THR A 488 -13.60 12.13 1.07
CA THR A 488 -13.66 12.43 2.52
C THR A 488 -14.19 11.25 3.34
N SER A 489 -14.30 10.05 2.74
CA SER A 489 -14.79 8.84 3.41
C SER A 489 -13.61 8.08 4.03
N TYR A 490 -13.01 8.66 5.06
CA TYR A 490 -12.01 8.00 5.90
C TYR A 490 -12.24 8.39 7.37
N ALA A 491 -11.59 7.68 8.28
CA ALA A 491 -11.61 7.98 9.70
C ALA A 491 -10.24 7.76 10.35
N PHE A 492 -9.95 8.57 11.37
CA PHE A 492 -8.91 8.24 12.35
C PHE A 492 -9.54 7.43 13.48
N HIS A 493 -8.97 6.26 13.79
CA HIS A 493 -9.42 5.38 14.86
C HIS A 493 -9.58 6.13 16.20
N GLN A 494 -10.61 5.82 16.99
CA GLN A 494 -10.98 6.60 18.19
C GLN A 494 -10.17 6.26 19.44
N GLY A 495 -9.43 5.15 19.41
CA GLY A 495 -8.48 4.81 20.46
C GLY A 495 -7.32 5.81 20.57
N GLY A 496 -6.80 5.97 21.79
CA GLY A 496 -5.71 6.89 22.08
C GLY A 496 -4.37 6.44 21.48
N SER A 497 -3.44 7.38 21.34
CA SER A 497 -2.02 7.08 21.14
C SER A 497 -1.29 7.22 22.48
N GLY A 498 -0.12 6.62 22.64
CA GLY A 498 0.53 6.50 23.94
C GLY A 498 1.91 5.86 23.88
N VAL A 499 2.45 5.48 25.03
CA VAL A 499 3.75 4.82 25.17
C VAL A 499 3.64 3.65 26.15
N MET A 500 4.55 2.69 26.07
CA MET A 500 4.71 1.61 27.05
C MET A 500 6.17 1.42 27.44
N GLY A 501 6.41 0.95 28.66
CA GLY A 501 7.76 0.75 29.18
C GLY A 501 7.79 0.66 30.70
N VAL A 502 8.89 1.11 31.30
CA VAL A 502 9.06 1.26 32.76
C VAL A 502 8.83 2.72 33.14
N VAL A 503 8.15 2.96 34.26
CA VAL A 503 7.95 4.31 34.80
C VAL A 503 9.25 4.84 35.41
N GLN A 504 9.67 6.00 34.93
CA GLN A 504 10.79 6.76 35.48
C GLN A 504 10.28 7.68 36.59
N THR A 505 10.76 7.46 37.81
CA THR A 505 10.63 8.43 38.92
C THR A 505 11.78 9.44 38.87
N PRO A 506 11.62 10.65 39.45
CA PRO A 506 12.68 11.67 39.47
C PRO A 506 14.02 11.19 40.05
N ASP A 507 14.01 10.26 41.00
CA ASP A 507 15.22 9.72 41.64
C ASP A 507 16.02 8.79 40.72
N ASN A 508 15.36 8.04 39.84
CA ASN A 508 16.01 7.08 38.92
C ASN A 508 16.74 7.77 37.75
N LEU A 509 16.47 9.05 37.47
CA LEU A 509 17.10 9.80 36.38
C LEU A 509 18.60 10.07 36.60
N ASN A 510 19.14 9.78 37.78
CA ASN A 510 20.55 10.04 38.14
C ASN A 510 21.48 8.82 38.01
N SER A 511 20.96 7.60 37.75
CA SER A 511 21.73 6.36 38.01
C SER A 511 22.45 5.71 36.82
N THR A 512 22.29 6.21 35.58
CA THR A 512 22.81 5.52 34.37
C THR A 512 24.06 6.15 33.74
N ASP A 513 24.76 7.06 34.43
CA ASP A 513 25.88 7.83 33.87
C ASP A 513 27.23 7.64 34.60
N GLU A 514 27.30 6.79 35.64
CA GLU A 514 28.57 6.45 36.33
C GLU A 514 29.25 5.25 35.67
N GLY A 515 29.79 5.47 34.46
CA GLY A 515 30.28 4.39 33.58
C GLY A 515 31.71 4.48 33.05
N LEU A 516 32.43 5.62 33.16
CA LEU A 516 33.85 5.68 32.74
C LEU A 516 34.65 6.87 33.30
N ALA A 517 35.00 6.86 34.59
CA ALA A 517 35.96 7.80 35.16
C ALA A 517 37.42 7.32 34.95
N SER A 518 38.03 7.66 33.81
CA SER A 518 39.48 7.55 33.62
C SER A 518 40.16 8.90 33.87
N THR A 519 41.20 8.90 34.67
CA THR A 519 41.90 10.07 35.20
C THR A 519 42.75 10.85 34.19
N VAL A 520 42.97 12.14 34.53
CA VAL A 520 44.12 13.05 34.23
C VAL A 520 43.80 14.23 33.31
N GLY A 521 44.07 15.47 33.80
CA GLY A 521 44.37 16.62 32.94
C GLY A 521 43.55 17.88 33.17
N THR A 522 44.08 18.79 34.01
CA THR A 522 43.67 20.19 34.19
C THR A 522 43.44 20.99 32.89
N GLU A 523 42.27 21.63 32.74
CA GLU A 523 42.08 23.10 32.84
C GLU A 523 40.58 23.47 32.69
N THR A 524 40.20 24.69 33.11
CA THR A 524 38.79 25.06 33.38
C THR A 524 38.04 25.65 32.19
N GLU A 525 36.97 24.97 31.77
CA GLU A 525 35.84 25.52 31.01
C GLU A 525 34.55 25.25 31.82
N PRO A 526 33.55 26.16 31.83
CA PRO A 526 32.33 25.95 32.60
C PRO A 526 31.47 24.85 31.95
N VAL A 527 31.28 23.76 32.69
CA VAL A 527 30.38 22.65 32.34
C VAL A 527 29.01 23.19 31.93
N PRO A 528 28.45 22.78 30.77
CA PRO A 528 27.10 23.18 30.39
C PRO A 528 26.13 22.66 31.43
N THR A 529 25.41 23.56 32.10
CA THR A 529 24.45 23.22 33.14
C THR A 529 23.39 22.27 32.57
N LYS A 530 23.34 21.04 33.11
CA LYS A 530 22.32 20.04 32.76
C LYS A 530 20.95 20.72 32.82
N LYS A 531 20.18 20.66 31.72
CA LYS A 531 18.83 21.25 31.66
C LYS A 531 17.95 20.55 32.69
N VAL A 532 17.75 21.18 33.85
CA VAL A 532 16.75 20.75 34.83
C VAL A 532 15.39 20.76 34.13
N ARG A 533 14.78 19.58 33.94
CA ARG A 533 13.41 19.46 33.41
C ARG A 533 12.49 20.26 34.34
N LYS A 534 11.94 21.37 33.86
CA LYS A 534 11.05 22.21 34.65
C LYS A 534 9.75 21.45 34.92
N MET A 535 9.47 21.17 36.19
CA MET A 535 8.17 20.63 36.64
C MET A 535 7.01 21.54 36.22
N ALA A 536 5.82 20.97 36.05
CA ALA A 536 4.58 21.72 35.86
C ALA A 536 3.85 21.83 37.22
N PRO A 537 3.42 23.03 37.66
CA PRO A 537 2.61 23.15 38.86
C PRO A 537 1.20 22.57 38.63
N GLY A 538 0.73 21.68 39.52
CA GLY A 538 -0.68 21.25 39.57
C GLY A 538 -1.00 19.86 39.00
N HIS A 539 -0.13 18.86 39.16
CA HIS A 539 -0.32 17.50 38.62
C HIS A 539 -0.82 16.48 39.64
N GLU A 540 -1.55 15.46 39.17
CA GLU A 540 -1.99 14.31 39.98
C GLU A 540 -0.92 13.21 40.14
N SER A 541 0.09 13.14 39.27
CA SER A 541 1.27 12.29 39.47
C SER A 541 2.50 12.75 38.65
N ASP A 542 3.71 12.46 39.14
CA ASP A 542 5.01 12.84 38.54
C ASP A 542 5.56 11.81 37.54
N LEU A 543 4.71 10.93 36.98
CA LEU A 543 5.17 9.76 36.23
C LEU A 543 5.53 10.11 34.77
N THR A 544 6.61 9.49 34.28
CA THR A 544 7.04 9.56 32.87
C THR A 544 7.44 8.18 32.39
N ILE A 545 7.02 7.81 31.17
CA ILE A 545 7.59 6.65 30.46
C ILE A 545 8.30 7.19 29.21
N CYS A 546 9.54 6.75 29.00
CA CYS A 546 10.32 7.05 27.80
C CYS A 546 10.60 5.75 27.03
N ALA A 547 10.10 5.64 25.82
CA ALA A 547 10.34 4.49 24.95
C ALA A 547 10.27 4.90 23.46
N PRO A 548 10.91 4.19 22.54
CA PRO A 548 10.73 4.44 21.11
C PRO A 548 9.35 3.98 20.60
N GLN A 549 8.69 3.04 21.26
CA GLN A 549 7.38 2.49 20.83
C GLN A 549 6.28 3.57 20.85
N LEU A 550 5.56 3.74 19.73
CA LEU A 550 4.25 4.37 19.73
C LEU A 550 3.21 3.29 19.99
N LEU A 551 2.56 3.34 21.15
CA LEU A 551 1.44 2.48 21.47
C LEU A 551 0.14 3.11 20.94
N HIS A 552 -0.67 2.31 20.25
CA HIS A 552 -2.06 2.64 19.96
C HIS A 552 -2.97 1.79 20.84
N LEU A 553 -4.03 2.43 21.34
CA LEU A 553 -5.05 1.81 22.16
C LEU A 553 -6.30 1.49 21.33
N ASP A 554 -7.13 0.60 21.84
CA ASP A 554 -8.48 0.33 21.34
C ASP A 554 -9.50 1.37 21.84
N ARG A 555 -10.79 1.13 21.58
CA ARG A 555 -11.90 1.98 22.06
C ARG A 555 -12.12 1.89 23.57
N ASP A 556 -11.75 0.77 24.19
CA ASP A 556 -11.83 0.51 25.64
C ASP A 556 -10.56 0.95 26.40
N LYS A 557 -9.65 1.65 25.71
CA LYS A 557 -8.40 2.22 26.22
C LYS A 557 -7.39 1.17 26.71
N ARG A 558 -7.41 -0.02 26.11
CA ARG A 558 -6.40 -1.09 26.27
C ARG A 558 -5.42 -1.13 25.09
N PRO A 559 -4.22 -1.71 25.26
CA PRO A 559 -3.25 -1.89 24.17
C PRO A 559 -3.84 -2.61 22.95
N LEU A 560 -3.68 -2.04 21.76
CA LEU A 560 -4.18 -2.59 20.49
C LEU A 560 -3.00 -3.05 19.61
N TRP A 561 -2.10 -2.12 19.26
CA TRP A 561 -0.90 -2.37 18.47
C TRP A 561 0.18 -1.31 18.73
N PHE A 562 1.44 -1.59 18.39
CA PHE A 562 2.55 -0.64 18.51
C PHE A 562 3.60 -0.84 17.40
N ASN A 563 4.40 0.18 17.10
CA ASN A 563 5.57 0.11 16.20
C ASN A 563 6.91 0.29 16.94
N ASP A 564 8.00 0.44 16.18
CA ASP A 564 9.39 0.61 16.65
C ASP A 564 10.03 -0.66 17.28
N TRP A 565 9.45 -1.85 17.06
CA TRP A 565 9.86 -3.16 17.60
C TRP A 565 9.86 -3.23 19.14
N LEU A 566 10.46 -4.29 19.71
CA LEU A 566 10.59 -4.52 21.15
C LEU A 566 11.93 -3.99 21.74
N TYR A 567 12.76 -3.30 20.97
CA TYR A 567 14.06 -2.83 21.46
C TYR A 567 13.97 -1.50 22.21
N GLU A 568 14.87 -1.29 23.17
CA GLU A 568 15.11 0.03 23.76
C GLU A 568 15.66 1.04 22.74
N ASN A 569 16.48 0.55 21.79
CA ASN A 569 17.01 1.35 20.69
C ASN A 569 17.32 0.45 19.47
N LYS A 570 16.45 0.48 18.45
CA LYS A 570 16.62 -0.32 17.22
C LYS A 570 17.84 0.08 16.36
N TYR A 571 18.41 1.26 16.60
CA TYR A 571 19.59 1.80 15.91
C TYR A 571 20.93 1.40 16.56
N ALA A 572 20.92 0.72 17.72
CA ALA A 572 22.13 0.33 18.48
C ALA A 572 23.05 -0.74 17.83
N GLY A 573 22.88 -1.02 16.53
CA GLY A 573 23.70 -1.98 15.79
C GLY A 573 23.64 -3.39 16.38
N SER A 574 24.80 -3.95 16.72
CA SER A 574 24.92 -5.28 17.36
C SER A 574 24.73 -5.29 18.88
N LYS A 575 24.43 -4.14 19.51
CA LYS A 575 24.20 -4.00 20.96
C LYS A 575 22.73 -3.72 21.29
N ARG A 576 21.81 -4.29 20.52
CA ARG A 576 20.38 -4.13 20.76
C ARG A 576 19.98 -4.86 22.04
N VAL A 577 19.18 -4.20 22.86
CA VAL A 577 18.61 -4.72 24.09
C VAL A 577 17.09 -4.69 23.94
N LEU A 578 16.43 -5.78 24.33
CA LEU A 578 14.97 -5.86 24.39
C LEU A 578 14.49 -5.07 25.61
N GLY A 579 13.52 -4.18 25.39
CA GLY A 579 12.97 -3.32 26.43
C GLY A 579 12.17 -4.09 27.47
N ASN A 580 12.04 -3.49 28.65
CA ASN A 580 11.14 -3.93 29.70
C ASN A 580 9.83 -3.12 29.62
N PHE A 581 8.69 -3.80 29.71
CA PHE A 581 7.35 -3.23 29.53
C PHE A 581 6.48 -3.62 30.73
N GLU A 582 6.37 -2.70 31.70
CA GLU A 582 5.65 -2.93 32.96
C GLU A 582 4.29 -2.22 32.97
N MET A 583 4.23 -1.00 32.41
CA MET A 583 3.02 -0.19 32.32
C MET A 583 2.96 0.57 30.99
N PHE A 584 1.80 1.16 30.72
CA PHE A 584 1.59 2.06 29.58
C PHE A 584 0.88 3.35 29.98
N MET A 585 1.04 4.40 29.18
CA MET A 585 0.44 5.72 29.38
C MET A 585 -0.24 6.18 28.08
N GLU A 586 -1.42 6.76 28.21
CA GLU A 586 -2.19 7.34 27.09
C GLU A 586 -1.88 8.83 26.95
N GLU A 587 -1.80 9.35 25.72
CA GLU A 587 -1.69 10.78 25.45
C GLU A 587 -2.90 11.53 26.05
N PRO A 588 -2.69 12.58 26.87
CA PRO A 588 -3.78 13.37 27.44
C PRO A 588 -4.71 13.95 26.37
N GLY A 589 -6.03 13.82 26.58
CA GLY A 589 -7.05 14.29 25.63
C GLY A 589 -7.25 15.82 25.62
N GLU A 590 -6.76 16.54 26.62
CA GLU A 590 -6.81 18.00 26.68
C GLU A 590 -5.47 18.62 26.27
N SER A 591 -5.53 19.76 25.57
CA SER A 591 -4.36 20.57 25.22
C SER A 591 -3.80 21.25 26.47
N LEU A 592 -3.01 20.52 27.25
CA LEU A 592 -2.24 21.05 28.38
C LEU A 592 -1.32 22.20 27.92
N ASP A 593 -1.02 23.15 28.82
CA ASP A 593 -0.09 24.28 28.60
C ASP A 593 1.35 23.86 28.20
N ARG A 594 1.64 22.56 28.17
CA ARG A 594 2.91 21.97 27.75
C ARG A 594 2.64 20.70 26.95
N ALA A 595 3.40 20.53 25.87
CA ALA A 595 3.38 19.29 25.09
C ALA A 595 3.64 18.09 26.02
N PRO A 596 2.77 17.07 26.04
CA PRO A 596 2.92 15.92 26.93
C PRO A 596 4.09 15.01 26.48
N TRP A 597 4.51 15.15 25.22
CA TRP A 597 5.62 14.43 24.62
C TRP A 597 6.92 15.26 24.57
N GLN A 598 8.04 14.65 24.97
CA GLN A 598 9.39 15.13 24.71
C GLN A 598 10.15 14.12 23.83
N LEU A 599 10.53 14.54 22.62
CA LEU A 599 11.40 13.76 21.72
C LEU A 599 12.87 13.95 22.13
N GLU A 600 13.57 12.85 22.34
CA GLU A 600 14.99 12.78 22.66
C GLU A 600 15.78 12.14 21.48
N GLU A 601 17.06 11.84 21.69
CA GLU A 601 17.89 11.18 20.67
C GLU A 601 17.44 9.73 20.38
N SER A 602 17.85 9.19 19.22
CA SER A 602 17.57 7.81 18.80
C SER A 602 16.08 7.41 18.71
N ASN A 603 15.18 8.36 18.46
CA ASN A 603 13.72 8.16 18.41
C ASN A 603 13.07 7.83 19.77
N LEU A 604 13.77 8.05 20.89
CA LEU A 604 13.20 7.89 22.22
C LEU A 604 12.18 9.00 22.49
N CYS A 605 10.93 8.64 22.77
CA CYS A 605 9.85 9.58 23.08
C CYS A 605 9.41 9.41 24.54
N CYS A 606 9.50 10.49 25.32
CA CYS A 606 9.02 10.54 26.70
C CYS A 606 7.60 11.10 26.74
N LEU A 607 6.63 10.33 27.26
CA LEU A 607 5.31 10.82 27.63
C LEU A 607 5.28 11.07 29.14
N SER A 608 4.92 12.29 29.53
CA SER A 608 4.70 12.70 30.91
C SER A 608 3.23 13.12 31.11
N ASN A 609 2.86 13.47 32.35
CA ASN A 609 1.59 14.15 32.65
C ASN A 609 0.34 13.32 32.31
N SER A 610 0.42 11.99 32.42
CA SER A 610 -0.69 11.08 32.21
C SER A 610 -0.68 9.94 33.23
N VAL A 611 -1.81 9.25 33.38
CA VAL A 611 -1.97 8.12 34.30
C VAL A 611 -1.30 6.90 33.68
N ALA A 612 -0.29 6.37 34.37
CA ALA A 612 0.26 5.06 34.05
C ALA A 612 -0.74 3.95 34.44
N LYS A 613 -0.96 3.00 33.53
CA LYS A 613 -1.90 1.90 33.64
C LYS A 613 -1.14 0.58 33.59
N ASP A 614 -1.48 -0.34 34.49
CA ASP A 614 -1.00 -1.71 34.43
C ASP A 614 -1.51 -2.43 33.17
N PHE A 615 -0.65 -3.29 32.59
CA PHE A 615 -1.10 -4.32 31.67
C PHE A 615 -2.02 -5.31 32.39
N THR A 616 -3.02 -5.86 31.69
CA THR A 616 -3.73 -7.02 32.24
C THR A 616 -2.77 -8.20 32.32
N LYS A 617 -3.09 -9.20 33.17
CA LYS A 617 -2.29 -10.43 33.25
C LYS A 617 -2.07 -11.07 31.86
N GLN A 618 -3.10 -11.09 31.01
CA GLN A 618 -3.04 -11.64 29.67
C GLN A 618 -2.15 -10.80 28.73
N GLU A 619 -2.24 -9.47 28.79
CA GLU A 619 -1.36 -8.58 28.00
C GLU A 619 0.10 -8.70 28.42
N ALA A 620 0.39 -8.83 29.72
CA ALA A 620 1.74 -9.01 30.24
C ALA A 620 2.33 -10.39 29.89
N GLU A 621 1.53 -11.46 29.99
CA GLU A 621 1.90 -12.80 29.51
C GLU A 621 2.17 -12.80 28.00
N TRP A 622 1.34 -12.07 27.22
CA TRP A 622 1.53 -11.92 25.77
C TRP A 622 2.79 -11.13 25.40
N LEU A 623 3.11 -10.05 26.11
CA LEU A 623 4.39 -9.34 25.95
C LEU A 623 5.59 -10.26 26.20
N GLY A 624 5.50 -11.14 27.20
CA GLY A 624 6.51 -12.18 27.44
C GLY A 624 6.71 -13.10 26.23
N VAL A 625 5.61 -13.57 25.63
CA VAL A 625 5.65 -14.39 24.39
C VAL A 625 6.30 -13.62 23.25
N LEU A 626 5.91 -12.36 23.01
CA LEU A 626 6.50 -11.52 21.96
C LEU A 626 8.03 -11.33 22.14
N ILE A 627 8.48 -11.12 23.38
CA ILE A 627 9.90 -10.98 23.74
C ILE A 627 10.67 -12.29 23.47
N ASP A 628 10.13 -13.44 23.83
CA ASP A 628 10.78 -14.73 23.59
C ASP A 628 10.81 -15.13 22.11
N MET A 629 9.78 -14.73 21.34
CA MET A 629 9.78 -14.88 19.89
C MET A 629 10.86 -14.02 19.22
N ALA A 630 11.02 -12.76 19.63
CA ALA A 630 12.09 -11.89 19.14
C ALA A 630 13.49 -12.47 19.45
N ARG A 631 13.73 -12.96 20.68
CA ARG A 631 14.98 -13.65 21.05
C ARG A 631 15.31 -14.83 20.11
N THR A 632 14.29 -15.61 19.73
CA THR A 632 14.44 -16.83 18.93
C THR A 632 14.80 -16.55 17.46
N VAL A 633 14.37 -15.42 16.90
CA VAL A 633 14.69 -15.06 15.50
C VAL A 633 16.03 -14.33 15.37
N GLU A 634 16.58 -13.86 16.49
CA GLU A 634 17.85 -13.12 16.57
C GLU A 634 19.06 -13.99 16.95
N SER A 635 18.83 -15.26 17.31
CA SER A 635 19.85 -16.29 17.60
C SER A 635 20.25 -17.13 16.38
#